data_AF-D0PPE6-F1
#
_entry.id   AF-D0PPE6-F1
#
_cell.length_a   1.000
_cell.length_b   1.000
_cell.length_c   1.000
_cell.angle_alpha   90.00
_cell.angle_beta   90.00
_cell.angle_gamma   90.00
#
_symmetry.space_group_name_H-M   'P 1'
#
loop_
_entity.id
_entity.type
_entity.pdbx_description
1 polymer ?
#
loop_
_entity_poly.entity_id
_entity_poly.type
_entity_poly.pdbx_seq_one_letter_code
_entity_poly.pdbx_strand_id
1 'polypeptide(L)'
;KIGYNPEKVPFVPISGWNGDNMLERSANLPWYKGPTLLEALDAITEPKRPLDKPLRLPLQDVYKIGGIGTVPVGRVETGVLKPGMNVTFAPANLTTEVKSVEMHHVALPEAFPGDNVGFNVKNLSVKDIRRGMVAGDAKNDPPIETESFNAQVIVLNHPGVIHGGYAPVLDCHTAHIACKFSETLTKVDRRTGSVLEELPKNIKNGDAAIVMLVPSKPMCVETFVDYPPLGRFAVRDMRQT
;
A
#
# COMPACT_ATOMS: atom_id res chain seq x y z
N LYS A 1 1.82 -13.54 -20.00
CA LYS A 1 2.65 -12.31 -19.89
C LYS A 1 2.23 -11.58 -18.61
N ILE A 2 3.19 -11.19 -17.76
CA ILE A 2 2.95 -10.66 -16.40
C ILE A 2 2.47 -9.20 -16.39
N GLY A 3 2.56 -8.49 -17.53
CA GLY A 3 1.94 -7.18 -17.74
C GLY A 3 2.91 -6.01 -17.92
N TYR A 4 4.19 -6.18 -17.56
CA TYR A 4 5.23 -5.19 -17.83
C TYR A 4 5.55 -5.11 -19.32
N ASN A 5 5.80 -3.90 -19.83
CA ASN A 5 6.37 -3.72 -21.16
C ASN A 5 7.88 -4.01 -21.11
N PRO A 6 8.38 -5.10 -21.71
CA PRO A 6 9.80 -5.45 -21.67
C PRO A 6 10.72 -4.39 -22.27
N GLU A 7 10.22 -3.58 -23.21
CA GLU A 7 10.97 -2.48 -23.82
C GLU A 7 11.33 -1.37 -22.82
N LYS A 8 10.57 -1.25 -21.73
CA LYS A 8 10.82 -0.29 -20.65
C LYS A 8 11.62 -0.87 -19.49
N VAL A 9 12.06 -2.13 -19.60
CA VAL A 9 12.80 -2.81 -18.54
C VAL A 9 14.25 -3.00 -19.01
N PRO A 10 15.23 -2.30 -18.42
CA PRO A 10 16.63 -2.51 -18.76
C PRO A 10 17.08 -3.91 -18.30
N PHE A 11 17.77 -4.63 -19.19
CA PHE A 11 18.39 -5.92 -18.89
C PHE A 11 19.91 -5.75 -18.83
N VAL A 12 20.49 -5.81 -17.64
CA VAL A 12 21.92 -5.64 -17.40
C VAL A 12 22.54 -6.97 -16.99
N PRO A 13 23.47 -7.57 -17.77
CA PRO A 13 24.22 -8.74 -17.34
C PRO A 13 25.27 -8.32 -16.30
N ILE A 14 25.17 -8.86 -15.09
CA ILE A 14 26.05 -8.49 -13.96
C ILE A 14 26.73 -9.71 -13.33
N SER A 15 27.84 -9.46 -12.65
CA SER A 15 28.37 -10.36 -11.61
C SER A 15 28.44 -9.58 -10.31
N GLY A 16 27.53 -9.86 -9.38
CA GLY A 16 27.55 -9.21 -8.06
C GLY A 16 28.81 -9.53 -7.25
N TRP A 17 29.41 -10.71 -7.48
CA TRP A 17 30.62 -11.15 -6.78
C TRP A 17 31.88 -10.45 -7.29
N ASN A 18 32.02 -10.32 -8.61
CA ASN A 18 33.22 -9.73 -9.24
C ASN A 18 33.07 -8.23 -9.53
N GLY A 19 31.86 -7.68 -9.41
CA GLY A 19 31.57 -6.27 -9.70
C GLY A 19 31.29 -5.96 -11.19
N ASP A 20 31.23 -6.97 -12.07
CA ASP A 20 31.00 -6.77 -13.50
C ASP A 20 29.68 -6.01 -13.76
N ASN A 21 29.76 -4.87 -14.46
CA ASN A 21 28.64 -3.99 -14.80
C ASN A 21 27.84 -3.49 -13.59
N MET A 22 28.39 -3.52 -12.36
CA MET A 22 27.72 -2.97 -11.18
C MET A 22 27.83 -1.44 -11.17
N LEU A 23 29.06 -0.93 -11.06
CA LEU A 23 29.38 0.50 -11.10
C LEU A 23 30.06 0.85 -12.43
N GLU A 24 31.04 0.03 -12.83
CA GLU A 24 31.86 0.22 -14.02
C GLU A 24 31.56 -0.87 -15.06
N ARG A 25 31.83 -0.57 -16.34
CA ARG A 25 31.64 -1.53 -17.44
C ARG A 25 32.63 -2.68 -17.34
N SER A 26 32.12 -3.90 -17.47
CA SER A 26 32.93 -5.12 -17.47
C SER A 26 33.81 -5.23 -18.72
N ALA A 27 35.09 -5.55 -18.52
CA ALA A 27 36.00 -5.95 -19.61
C ALA A 27 35.72 -7.38 -20.12
N ASN A 28 35.02 -8.21 -19.33
CA ASN A 28 34.71 -9.60 -19.65
C ASN A 28 33.55 -9.74 -20.64
N LEU A 29 32.82 -8.65 -20.90
CA LEU A 29 31.60 -8.64 -21.72
C LEU A 29 31.73 -7.65 -22.89
N PRO A 30 32.71 -7.81 -23.80
CA PRO A 30 32.98 -6.83 -24.87
C PRO A 30 31.80 -6.64 -25.84
N TRP A 31 30.90 -7.62 -25.92
CA TRP A 31 29.67 -7.58 -26.72
C TRP A 31 28.58 -6.67 -26.12
N TYR A 32 28.59 -6.44 -24.81
CA TYR A 32 27.56 -5.66 -24.14
C TYR A 32 27.86 -4.16 -24.25
N LYS A 33 26.91 -3.39 -24.79
CA LYS A 33 27.04 -1.93 -25.00
C LYS A 33 26.06 -1.10 -24.19
N GLY A 34 25.19 -1.76 -23.41
CA GLY A 34 24.18 -1.12 -22.57
C GLY A 34 24.74 -0.47 -21.30
N PRO A 35 23.86 0.03 -20.42
CA PRO A 35 24.26 0.69 -19.18
C PRO A 35 24.80 -0.30 -18.13
N THR A 36 25.56 0.20 -17.15
CA THR A 36 25.81 -0.51 -15.88
C THR A 36 24.54 -0.54 -15.02
N LEU A 37 24.56 -1.29 -13.92
CA LEU A 37 23.44 -1.34 -12.98
C LEU A 37 23.20 0.04 -12.34
N LEU A 38 24.25 0.74 -11.94
CA LEU A 38 24.12 2.10 -11.40
C LEU A 38 23.50 3.05 -12.44
N GLU A 39 24.02 3.05 -13.68
CA GLU A 39 23.47 3.88 -14.76
C GLU A 39 21.99 3.54 -15.04
N ALA A 40 21.60 2.27 -14.97
CA ALA A 40 20.22 1.84 -15.15
C ALA A 40 19.31 2.28 -13.99
N LEU A 41 19.82 2.33 -12.76
CA LEU A 41 19.10 2.84 -11.60
C LEU A 41 18.95 4.37 -11.64
N ASP A 42 20.01 5.09 -12.02
CA ASP A 42 19.99 6.55 -12.17
C ASP A 42 19.07 7.00 -13.31
N ALA A 43 18.83 6.13 -14.29
CA ALA A 43 17.88 6.37 -15.39
C ALA A 43 16.42 6.14 -14.99
N ILE A 44 16.12 5.66 -13.78
CA ILE A 44 14.73 5.51 -13.31
C ILE A 44 14.10 6.89 -13.17
N THR A 45 13.02 7.12 -13.90
CA THR A 45 12.24 8.34 -13.80
C THR A 45 11.58 8.45 -12.43
N GLU A 46 11.81 9.56 -11.72
CA GLU A 46 11.16 9.80 -10.42
C GLU A 46 9.63 9.78 -10.59
N PRO A 47 8.89 9.01 -9.76
CA PRO A 47 7.43 9.01 -9.81
C PRO A 47 6.89 10.35 -9.31
N LYS A 48 5.79 10.82 -9.93
CA LYS A 48 5.10 12.02 -9.45
C LYS A 48 4.55 11.77 -8.04
N ARG A 49 5.00 12.57 -7.07
CA ARG A 49 4.49 12.53 -5.70
C ARG A 49 3.09 13.14 -5.62
N PRO A 50 2.09 12.45 -5.02
CA PRO A 50 0.71 12.93 -4.92
C PRO A 50 0.53 13.99 -3.82
N LEU A 51 1.16 15.16 -4.00
CA LEU A 51 1.14 16.29 -3.05
C LEU A 51 -0.24 16.96 -2.95
N ASP A 52 -0.95 17.06 -4.07
CA ASP A 52 -2.24 17.76 -4.15
C ASP A 52 -3.43 16.91 -3.67
N LYS A 53 -3.19 15.64 -3.33
CA LYS A 53 -4.22 14.75 -2.79
C LYS A 53 -4.35 14.95 -1.27
N PRO A 54 -5.53 14.65 -0.68
CA PRO A 54 -5.69 14.62 0.76
C PRO A 54 -4.70 13.70 1.47
N LEU A 55 -4.39 13.99 2.73
CA LEU A 55 -3.44 13.22 3.52
C LEU A 55 -3.93 11.78 3.74
N ARG A 56 -3.09 10.79 3.42
CA ARG A 56 -3.22 9.39 3.86
C ARG A 56 -1.88 8.90 4.38
N LEU A 57 -1.85 8.51 5.65
CA LEU A 57 -0.65 8.01 6.34
C LEU A 57 -1.03 6.75 7.13
N PRO A 58 -0.88 5.56 6.52
CA PRO A 58 -1.07 4.28 7.22
C PRO A 58 -0.02 4.08 8.32
N LEU A 59 -0.48 3.72 9.52
CA LEU A 59 0.36 3.54 10.70
C LEU A 59 1.06 2.18 10.65
N GLN A 60 2.39 2.22 10.70
CA GLN A 60 3.25 1.05 10.83
C GLN A 60 3.37 0.62 12.30
N ASP A 61 3.61 1.59 13.19
CA ASP A 61 3.78 1.38 14.63
C ASP A 61 3.32 2.59 15.44
N VAL A 62 3.13 2.40 16.75
CA VAL A 62 2.78 3.47 17.69
C VAL A 62 3.59 3.31 18.97
N TYR A 63 4.32 4.35 19.36
CA TYR A 63 5.18 4.37 20.53
C TYR A 63 4.68 5.31 21.62
N LYS A 64 4.99 4.96 22.88
CA LYS A 64 4.87 5.87 24.03
C LYS A 64 6.26 6.34 24.41
N ILE A 65 6.55 7.62 24.20
CA ILE A 65 7.84 8.22 24.55
C ILE A 65 7.69 9.05 25.82
N GLY A 66 8.52 8.80 26.83
CA GLY A 66 8.51 9.56 28.09
C GLY A 66 8.75 11.05 27.84
N GLY A 67 7.90 11.91 28.42
CA GLY A 67 7.98 13.37 28.24
C GLY A 67 7.41 13.92 26.92
N ILE A 68 7.26 13.09 25.88
CA ILE A 68 6.70 13.49 24.57
C ILE A 68 5.25 13.03 24.41
N GLY A 69 4.93 11.81 24.87
CA GLY A 69 3.61 11.21 24.76
C GLY A 69 3.51 10.18 23.64
N THR A 70 2.40 10.18 22.90
CA THR A 70 2.12 9.20 21.86
C THR A 70 2.72 9.62 20.52
N VAL A 71 3.46 8.73 19.89
CA VAL A 71 4.14 8.96 18.61
C VAL A 71 3.82 7.82 17.64
N PRO A 72 2.87 8.02 16.70
CA PRO A 72 2.64 7.11 15.60
C PRO A 72 3.75 7.26 14.56
N VAL A 73 4.05 6.16 13.87
CA VAL A 73 5.04 6.08 12.81
C VAL A 73 4.40 5.48 11.57
N GLY A 74 4.68 6.05 10.42
CA GLY A 74 4.22 5.52 9.15
C GLY A 74 4.78 6.28 7.95
N ARG A 75 4.38 5.85 6.76
CA ARG A 75 4.75 6.49 5.50
C ARG A 75 3.63 7.41 5.06
N VAL A 76 3.96 8.64 4.66
CA VAL A 76 3.01 9.51 3.96
C VAL A 76 2.80 8.93 2.57
N GLU A 77 1.59 8.49 2.26
CA GLU A 77 1.25 7.93 0.94
C GLU A 77 0.71 9.00 -0.01
N THR A 78 -0.09 9.93 0.52
CA THR A 78 -0.63 11.09 -0.22
C THR A 78 -0.69 12.32 0.68
N GLY A 79 -0.73 13.50 0.08
CA GLY A 79 -0.84 14.78 0.79
C GLY A 79 0.40 15.15 1.60
N VAL A 80 0.22 16.12 2.50
CA VAL A 80 1.30 16.68 3.31
C VAL A 80 0.90 16.66 4.78
N LEU A 81 1.82 16.25 5.65
CA LEU A 81 1.65 16.29 7.10
C LEU A 81 2.47 17.46 7.66
N LYS A 82 1.87 18.30 8.51
CA LYS A 82 2.53 19.44 9.16
C LYS A 82 2.22 19.48 10.65
N PRO A 83 3.14 19.96 11.50
CA PRO A 83 2.81 20.38 12.86
C PRO A 83 1.64 21.39 12.85
N GLY A 84 0.74 21.27 13.82
CA GLY A 84 -0.46 22.09 13.98
C GLY A 84 -1.68 21.60 13.19
N MET A 85 -1.53 20.62 12.29
CA MET A 85 -2.67 20.01 11.59
C MET A 85 -3.52 19.18 12.56
N ASN A 86 -4.84 19.21 12.37
CA ASN A 86 -5.73 18.24 13.00
C ASN A 86 -5.85 17.02 12.09
N VAL A 87 -5.52 15.85 12.61
CA VAL A 87 -5.60 14.58 11.89
C VAL A 87 -6.65 13.66 12.50
N THR A 88 -7.38 12.96 11.64
CA THR A 88 -8.35 11.93 11.98
C THR A 88 -7.75 10.54 11.74
N PHE A 89 -7.92 9.64 12.71
CA PHE A 89 -7.48 8.25 12.63
C PHE A 89 -8.66 7.32 12.31
N ALA A 90 -8.67 6.76 11.11
CA ALA A 90 -9.60 5.71 10.71
C ALA A 90 -9.05 4.32 11.07
N PRO A 91 -9.91 3.35 11.43
CA PRO A 91 -11.37 3.44 11.45
C PRO A 91 -11.97 3.99 12.75
N ALA A 92 -11.18 4.31 13.79
CA ALA A 92 -11.73 4.69 15.10
C ALA A 92 -12.38 6.09 15.15
N ASN A 93 -12.25 6.89 14.10
CA ASN A 93 -12.78 8.25 14.00
C ASN A 93 -12.32 9.17 15.15
N LEU A 94 -11.06 9.04 15.55
CA LEU A 94 -10.44 9.86 16.60
C LEU A 94 -9.69 11.02 15.96
N THR A 95 -9.94 12.25 16.40
CA THR A 95 -9.27 13.45 15.87
C THR A 95 -8.36 14.07 16.92
N THR A 96 -7.16 14.50 16.52
CA THR A 96 -6.24 15.23 17.40
C THR A 96 -5.29 16.12 16.60
N GLU A 97 -4.61 17.03 17.30
CA GLU A 97 -3.62 17.93 16.74
C GLU A 97 -2.23 17.26 16.71
N VAL A 98 -1.54 17.38 15.58
CA VAL A 98 -0.13 17.00 15.39
C VAL A 98 0.75 18.06 16.02
N LYS A 99 1.65 17.71 16.94
CA LYS A 99 2.53 18.66 17.61
C LYS A 99 3.88 18.84 16.94
N SER A 100 4.47 17.75 16.49
CA SER A 100 5.75 17.73 15.80
C SER A 100 5.76 16.58 14.81
N VAL A 101 6.63 16.70 13.80
CA VAL A 101 6.90 15.67 12.80
C VAL A 101 8.41 15.51 12.74
N GLU A 102 8.88 14.27 12.73
CA GLU A 102 10.30 13.92 12.73
C GLU A 102 10.59 12.79 11.73
N MET A 103 11.76 12.86 11.09
CA MET A 103 12.31 11.79 10.26
C MET A 103 13.79 11.64 10.57
N HIS A 104 14.24 10.41 10.89
CA HIS A 104 15.64 10.13 11.23
C HIS A 104 16.24 11.05 12.32
N HIS A 105 15.47 11.32 13.39
CA HIS A 105 15.84 12.22 14.50
C HIS A 105 16.00 13.70 14.13
N VAL A 106 15.44 14.11 12.99
CA VAL A 106 15.42 15.50 12.54
C VAL A 106 13.97 15.98 12.51
N ALA A 107 13.71 17.12 13.16
CA ALA A 107 12.41 17.77 13.11
C ALA A 107 12.13 18.34 11.72
N LEU A 108 10.91 18.11 11.23
CA LEU A 108 10.47 18.55 9.91
C LEU A 108 9.37 19.61 10.03
N PRO A 109 9.43 20.70 9.23
CA PRO A 109 8.32 21.65 9.12
C PRO A 109 7.12 21.04 8.38
N GLU A 110 7.37 20.09 7.49
CA GLU A 110 6.37 19.34 6.74
C GLU A 110 6.95 18.00 6.25
N ALA A 111 6.10 17.00 6.07
CA ALA A 111 6.45 15.70 5.52
C ALA A 111 5.62 15.40 4.28
N PHE A 112 6.26 14.82 3.27
CA PHE A 112 5.73 14.66 1.92
C PHE A 112 5.54 13.18 1.55
N PRO A 113 4.78 12.87 0.48
CA PRO A 113 4.62 11.50 0.03
C PRO A 113 5.96 10.80 -0.20
N GLY A 114 6.10 9.62 0.38
CA GLY A 114 7.32 8.82 0.39
C GLY A 114 8.12 8.89 1.71
N ASP A 115 7.95 9.94 2.51
CA ASP A 115 8.66 10.11 3.77
C ASP A 115 8.13 9.14 4.84
N ASN A 116 9.05 8.50 5.57
CA ASN A 116 8.71 7.67 6.73
C ASN A 116 8.93 8.52 7.99
N VAL A 117 7.86 8.89 8.66
CA VAL A 117 7.88 9.87 9.73
C VAL A 117 7.30 9.32 11.02
N GLY A 118 7.86 9.79 12.13
CA GLY A 118 7.20 9.76 13.43
C GLY A 118 6.59 11.13 13.72
N PHE A 119 5.39 11.19 14.29
CA PHE A 119 4.76 12.46 14.61
C PHE A 119 4.13 12.43 16.00
N ASN A 120 4.28 13.50 16.78
CA ASN A 120 3.66 13.54 18.11
C ASN A 120 2.21 14.00 18.03
N VAL A 121 1.33 13.34 18.78
CA VAL A 121 -0.08 13.72 18.88
C VAL A 121 -0.50 13.93 20.34
N LYS A 122 -1.43 14.88 20.56
CA LYS A 122 -1.98 15.14 21.90
C LYS A 122 -3.15 14.23 22.23
N ASN A 123 -3.42 14.08 23.53
CA ASN A 123 -4.67 13.55 24.08
C ASN A 123 -5.11 12.16 23.57
N LEU A 124 -4.20 11.41 22.94
CA LEU A 124 -4.41 10.02 22.56
C LEU A 124 -3.39 9.15 23.29
N SER A 125 -3.85 8.00 23.76
CA SER A 125 -3.04 6.92 24.28
C SER A 125 -2.60 6.00 23.15
N VAL A 126 -1.48 5.29 23.36
CA VAL A 126 -1.04 4.19 22.46
C VAL A 126 -2.05 3.03 22.35
N LYS A 127 -3.08 3.00 23.20
CA LYS A 127 -4.17 2.02 23.12
C LYS A 127 -5.29 2.47 22.17
N ASP A 128 -5.40 3.77 21.89
CA ASP A 128 -6.49 4.33 21.10
C ASP A 128 -6.22 4.20 19.59
N ILE A 129 -4.94 4.11 19.23
CA ILE A 129 -4.46 3.99 17.86
C ILE A 129 -3.45 2.84 17.74
N ARG A 130 -3.39 2.20 16.57
CA ARG A 130 -2.57 1.00 16.33
C ARG A 130 -2.17 0.88 14.87
N ARG A 131 -1.23 -0.03 14.60
CA ARG A 131 -0.87 -0.46 13.23
C ARG A 131 -2.11 -0.81 12.40
N GLY A 132 -2.09 -0.44 11.12
CA GLY A 132 -3.19 -0.70 10.18
C GLY A 132 -4.28 0.37 10.18
N MET A 133 -4.23 1.33 11.11
CA MET A 133 -5.06 2.53 11.05
C MET A 133 -4.47 3.53 10.05
N VAL A 134 -5.29 4.45 9.58
CA VAL A 134 -4.88 5.47 8.62
C VAL A 134 -5.14 6.84 9.22
N ALA A 135 -4.09 7.67 9.30
CA ALA A 135 -4.21 9.08 9.63
C ALA A 135 -4.46 9.89 8.34
N GLY A 136 -5.33 10.90 8.42
CA GLY A 136 -5.52 11.88 7.35
C GLY A 136 -5.98 13.23 7.89
N ASP A 137 -6.04 14.24 7.03
CA ASP A 137 -6.42 15.60 7.42
C ASP A 137 -7.90 15.62 7.81
N ALA A 138 -8.21 16.05 9.03
CA ALA A 138 -9.57 16.10 9.56
C ALA A 138 -10.49 17.05 8.76
N LYS A 139 -9.94 17.99 8.01
CA LYS A 139 -10.68 19.04 7.29
C LYS A 139 -10.70 18.85 5.78
N ASN A 140 -9.94 17.89 5.25
CA ASN A 140 -9.82 17.67 3.82
C ASN A 140 -9.91 16.17 3.55
N ASP A 141 -11.12 15.70 3.24
CA ASP A 141 -11.42 14.29 2.97
C ASP A 141 -10.78 13.32 3.98
N PRO A 142 -11.22 13.33 5.26
CA PRO A 142 -10.65 12.45 6.28
C PRO A 142 -10.88 10.98 5.92
N PRO A 143 -9.92 10.07 6.24
CA PRO A 143 -10.13 8.64 6.05
C PRO A 143 -11.28 8.16 6.93
N ILE A 144 -12.02 7.15 6.45
CA ILE A 144 -13.19 6.61 7.14
C ILE A 144 -13.12 5.08 7.28
N GLU A 145 -13.96 4.55 8.15
CA GLU A 145 -14.19 3.10 8.25
C GLU A 145 -14.94 2.58 7.02
N THR A 146 -14.59 1.38 6.60
CA THR A 146 -15.23 0.66 5.50
C THR A 146 -16.02 -0.53 6.05
N GLU A 147 -17.34 -0.53 5.85
CA GLU A 147 -18.21 -1.67 6.19
C GLU A 147 -18.03 -2.83 5.22
N SER A 148 -18.02 -2.52 3.93
CA SER A 148 -17.73 -3.47 2.84
C SER A 148 -17.15 -2.74 1.65
N PHE A 149 -16.46 -3.46 0.77
CA PHE A 149 -15.89 -2.89 -0.44
C PHE A 149 -15.90 -3.89 -1.59
N ASN A 150 -16.13 -3.39 -2.80
CA ASN A 150 -16.02 -4.16 -4.02
C ASN A 150 -14.59 -4.05 -4.55
N ALA A 151 -13.98 -5.18 -4.87
CA ALA A 151 -12.62 -5.21 -5.41
C ALA A 151 -12.50 -6.18 -6.58
N GLN A 152 -11.67 -5.81 -7.55
CA GLN A 152 -11.21 -6.74 -8.56
C GLN A 152 -10.12 -7.64 -7.97
N VAL A 153 -10.43 -8.93 -7.83
CA VAL A 153 -9.52 -9.96 -7.35
C VAL A 153 -9.04 -10.78 -8.54
N ILE A 154 -7.73 -11.00 -8.62
CA ILE A 154 -7.11 -11.91 -9.61
C ILE A 154 -6.55 -13.10 -8.83
N VAL A 155 -7.06 -14.29 -9.10
CA VAL A 155 -6.63 -15.49 -8.40
C VAL A 155 -5.35 -16.00 -9.04
N LEU A 156 -4.25 -15.98 -8.28
CA LEU A 156 -2.93 -16.43 -8.74
C LEU A 156 -2.72 -17.91 -8.41
N ASN A 157 -2.22 -18.25 -7.23
CA ASN A 157 -1.82 -19.62 -6.90
C ASN A 157 -2.70 -20.20 -5.80
N HIS A 158 -3.94 -20.57 -6.16
CA HIS A 158 -4.86 -21.22 -5.22
C HIS A 158 -5.05 -22.71 -5.59
N PRO A 159 -4.93 -23.65 -4.63
CA PRO A 159 -4.98 -25.10 -4.90
C PRO A 159 -6.40 -25.62 -5.18
N GLY A 160 -7.43 -24.85 -4.85
CA GLY A 160 -8.82 -25.20 -5.07
C GLY A 160 -9.62 -24.08 -5.70
N VAL A 161 -10.90 -24.04 -5.37
CA VAL A 161 -11.85 -23.00 -5.76
C VAL A 161 -12.18 -22.11 -4.56
N ILE A 162 -12.45 -20.84 -4.81
CA ILE A 162 -12.92 -19.88 -3.80
C ILE A 162 -14.43 -19.76 -3.94
N HIS A 163 -15.12 -19.95 -2.81
CA HIS A 163 -16.57 -19.85 -2.69
C HIS A 163 -16.97 -18.64 -1.84
N GLY A 164 -18.24 -18.23 -1.97
CA GLY A 164 -18.84 -17.29 -1.03
C GLY A 164 -18.68 -17.79 0.41
N GLY A 165 -18.28 -16.89 1.30
CA GLY A 165 -17.98 -17.19 2.71
C GLY A 165 -16.51 -17.48 3.01
N TYR A 166 -15.65 -17.65 2.00
CA TYR A 166 -14.20 -17.74 2.20
C TYR A 166 -13.66 -16.49 2.89
N ALA A 167 -12.88 -16.63 3.95
CA ALA A 167 -12.44 -15.51 4.79
C ALA A 167 -10.91 -15.52 5.06
N PRO A 168 -10.08 -15.36 4.01
CA PRO A 168 -8.64 -15.28 4.14
C PRO A 168 -8.20 -13.95 4.76
N VAL A 169 -6.90 -13.85 5.07
CA VAL A 169 -6.31 -12.59 5.53
C VAL A 169 -5.96 -11.70 4.35
N LEU A 170 -6.36 -10.44 4.42
CA LEU A 170 -5.95 -9.41 3.48
C LEU A 170 -4.85 -8.55 4.12
N ASP A 171 -3.81 -8.30 3.33
CA ASP A 171 -2.85 -7.24 3.60
C ASP A 171 -3.11 -6.09 2.66
N CYS A 172 -3.60 -5.00 3.23
CA CYS A 172 -3.81 -3.75 2.54
C CYS A 172 -3.01 -2.71 3.30
N HIS A 173 -2.14 -1.96 2.62
CA HIS A 173 -1.19 -1.02 3.24
C HIS A 173 -0.44 -1.65 4.44
N THR A 174 -0.76 -1.22 5.67
CA THR A 174 -0.20 -1.73 6.93
C THR A 174 -1.19 -2.60 7.71
N ALA A 175 -2.45 -2.66 7.27
CA ALA A 175 -3.51 -3.46 7.86
C ALA A 175 -3.37 -4.94 7.48
N HIS A 176 -3.67 -5.80 8.45
CA HIS A 176 -3.63 -7.26 8.34
C HIS A 176 -4.93 -7.81 8.93
N ILE A 177 -5.96 -7.96 8.10
CA ILE A 177 -7.34 -8.20 8.55
C ILE A 177 -7.98 -9.30 7.70
N ALA A 178 -8.60 -10.29 8.35
CA ALA A 178 -9.40 -11.28 7.65
C ALA A 178 -10.63 -10.62 7.01
N CYS A 179 -10.85 -10.84 5.72
CA CYS A 179 -12.01 -10.29 5.00
C CYS A 179 -12.79 -11.43 4.35
N LYS A 180 -14.09 -11.46 4.59
CA LYS A 180 -15.00 -12.44 4.02
C LYS A 180 -15.30 -12.05 2.57
N PHE A 181 -15.09 -12.99 1.64
CA PHE A 181 -15.60 -12.98 0.28
C PHE A 181 -17.11 -13.19 0.37
N SER A 182 -17.87 -12.12 0.55
CA SER A 182 -19.30 -12.21 0.83
C SER A 182 -20.06 -12.68 -0.40
N GLU A 183 -19.79 -12.05 -1.54
CA GLU A 183 -20.43 -12.36 -2.81
C GLU A 183 -19.47 -12.09 -3.97
N THR A 184 -19.43 -13.01 -4.94
CA THR A 184 -18.74 -12.77 -6.20
C THR A 184 -19.75 -12.20 -7.18
N LEU A 185 -19.62 -10.92 -7.51
CA LEU A 185 -20.60 -10.17 -8.30
C LEU A 185 -20.50 -10.52 -9.79
N THR A 186 -19.28 -10.48 -10.33
CA THR A 186 -19.04 -10.74 -11.76
C THR A 186 -17.66 -11.32 -11.98
N LYS A 187 -17.55 -12.33 -12.84
CA LYS A 187 -16.29 -12.74 -13.45
C LYS A 187 -15.98 -11.82 -14.63
N VAL A 188 -14.73 -11.39 -14.75
CA VAL A 188 -14.28 -10.44 -15.77
C VAL A 188 -13.05 -10.97 -16.50
N ASP A 189 -12.88 -10.57 -17.76
CA ASP A 189 -11.61 -10.79 -18.44
C ASP A 189 -10.52 -9.92 -17.81
N ARG A 190 -9.38 -10.53 -17.48
CA ARG A 190 -8.28 -9.86 -16.78
C ARG A 190 -7.68 -8.69 -17.57
N ARG A 191 -7.76 -8.70 -18.90
CA ARG A 191 -7.11 -7.71 -19.77
C ARG A 191 -8.07 -6.61 -20.21
N THR A 192 -9.29 -6.97 -20.57
CA THR A 192 -10.28 -6.01 -21.10
C THR A 192 -11.22 -5.50 -20.02
N GLY A 193 -11.37 -6.21 -18.90
CA GLY A 193 -12.37 -5.92 -17.87
C GLY A 193 -13.80 -6.25 -18.29
N SER A 194 -14.01 -6.85 -19.47
CA SER A 194 -15.36 -7.20 -19.94
C SER A 194 -15.96 -8.32 -19.08
N VAL A 195 -17.24 -8.20 -18.77
CA VAL A 195 -18.00 -9.22 -18.02
C VAL A 195 -18.03 -10.52 -18.82
N LEU A 196 -17.66 -11.61 -18.16
CA LEU A 196 -17.69 -12.97 -18.71
C LEU A 196 -18.85 -13.79 -18.13
N GLU A 197 -19.15 -13.60 -16.85
CA GLU A 197 -20.19 -14.34 -16.13
C GLU A 197 -20.71 -13.47 -14.98
N GLU A 198 -22.03 -13.34 -14.84
CA GLU A 198 -22.66 -12.68 -13.71
C GLU A 198 -22.94 -13.68 -12.58
N LEU A 199 -22.72 -13.27 -11.34
CA LEU A 199 -22.94 -14.07 -10.13
C LEU A 199 -22.34 -15.49 -10.19
N PRO A 200 -21.04 -15.64 -10.51
CA PRO A 200 -20.41 -16.95 -10.59
C PRO A 200 -20.41 -17.64 -9.22
N LYS A 201 -20.69 -18.95 -9.20
CA LYS A 201 -20.74 -19.74 -7.94
C LYS A 201 -19.38 -19.90 -7.26
N ASN A 202 -18.30 -19.83 -8.03
CA ASN A 202 -16.93 -19.94 -7.54
C ASN A 202 -15.94 -19.30 -8.52
N ILE A 203 -14.75 -18.98 -8.02
CA ILE A 203 -13.60 -18.51 -8.82
C ILE A 203 -12.39 -19.41 -8.55
N LYS A 204 -11.54 -19.61 -9.56
CA LYS A 204 -10.35 -20.47 -9.47
C LYS A 204 -9.11 -19.79 -10.02
N ASN A 205 -7.96 -20.45 -9.89
CA ASN A 205 -6.68 -20.01 -10.44
C ASN A 205 -6.83 -19.49 -11.89
N GLY A 206 -6.34 -18.27 -12.12
CA GLY A 206 -6.38 -17.57 -13.40
C GLY A 206 -7.59 -16.66 -13.60
N ASP A 207 -8.65 -16.82 -12.81
CA ASP A 207 -9.85 -15.99 -12.91
C ASP A 207 -9.59 -14.58 -12.36
N ALA A 208 -10.26 -13.60 -12.98
CA ALA A 208 -10.45 -12.27 -12.42
C ALA A 208 -11.95 -12.07 -12.13
N ALA A 209 -12.28 -11.51 -10.97
CA ALA A 209 -13.66 -11.26 -10.59
C ALA A 209 -13.80 -10.01 -9.73
N ILE A 210 -14.95 -9.36 -9.80
CA ILE A 210 -15.37 -8.34 -8.84
C ILE A 210 -16.04 -9.05 -7.68
N VAL A 211 -15.48 -8.87 -6.48
CA VAL A 211 -15.93 -9.53 -5.25
C VAL A 211 -16.27 -8.45 -4.22
N MET A 212 -17.42 -8.62 -3.55
CA MET A 212 -17.76 -7.85 -2.36
C MET A 212 -17.08 -8.48 -1.14
N LEU A 213 -16.21 -7.70 -0.50
CA LEU A 213 -15.42 -8.09 0.66
C LEU A 213 -15.93 -7.39 1.91
N VAL A 214 -16.02 -8.14 3.01
CA VAL A 214 -16.46 -7.65 4.31
C VAL A 214 -15.36 -7.89 5.34
N PRO A 215 -14.70 -6.83 5.87
CA PRO A 215 -13.71 -6.97 6.94
C PRO A 215 -14.30 -7.62 8.20
N SER A 216 -13.54 -8.52 8.83
CA SER A 216 -13.90 -9.13 10.13
C SER A 216 -13.67 -8.20 11.33
N LYS A 217 -12.92 -7.12 11.12
CA LYS A 217 -12.61 -6.07 12.10
C LYS A 217 -12.68 -4.72 11.39
N PRO A 218 -12.94 -3.62 12.12
CA PRO A 218 -12.87 -2.27 11.56
C PRO A 218 -11.61 -2.06 10.71
N MET A 219 -11.79 -1.60 9.49
CA MET A 219 -10.75 -1.43 8.48
C MET A 219 -10.97 -0.11 7.73
N CYS A 220 -9.88 0.52 7.28
CA CYS A 220 -9.92 1.64 6.36
C CYS A 220 -9.27 1.18 5.04
N VAL A 221 -10.02 1.26 3.96
CA VAL A 221 -9.54 1.08 2.59
C VAL A 221 -10.11 2.18 1.71
N GLU A 222 -9.48 2.38 0.57
CA GLU A 222 -9.85 3.43 -0.37
C GLU A 222 -9.97 2.85 -1.79
N THR A 223 -10.61 3.59 -2.69
CA THR A 223 -10.61 3.19 -4.11
C THR A 223 -9.20 3.26 -4.67
N PHE A 224 -8.86 2.31 -5.56
CA PHE A 224 -7.55 2.26 -6.19
C PHE A 224 -7.27 3.51 -7.06
N VAL A 225 -8.31 4.11 -7.64
CA VAL A 225 -8.20 5.30 -8.50
C VAL A 225 -7.83 6.53 -7.67
N ASP A 226 -8.47 6.68 -6.51
CA ASP A 226 -8.30 7.87 -5.66
C ASP A 226 -7.06 7.76 -4.78
N TYR A 227 -6.83 6.61 -4.14
CA TYR A 227 -5.68 6.37 -3.27
C TYR A 227 -5.01 5.03 -3.57
N PRO A 228 -4.20 4.96 -4.64
CA PRO A 228 -3.55 3.72 -5.10
C PRO A 228 -2.85 2.88 -4.00
N PRO A 229 -2.14 3.48 -3.03
CA PRO A 229 -1.48 2.69 -1.96
C PRO A 229 -2.44 2.04 -0.96
N LEU A 230 -3.67 2.57 -0.83
CA LEU A 230 -4.71 2.06 0.09
C LEU A 230 -5.80 1.24 -0.64
N GLY A 231 -5.77 1.21 -1.97
CA GLY A 231 -6.72 0.45 -2.81
C GLY A 231 -6.13 -0.81 -3.44
N ARG A 232 -4.94 -1.25 -3.02
CA ARG A 232 -4.34 -2.53 -3.40
C ARG A 232 -4.17 -3.41 -2.18
N PHE A 233 -4.39 -4.70 -2.34
CA PHE A 233 -4.17 -5.68 -1.29
C PHE A 233 -3.66 -7.00 -1.84
N ALA A 234 -3.02 -7.77 -0.96
CA ALA A 234 -2.70 -9.17 -1.17
C ALA A 234 -3.66 -10.01 -0.32
N VAL A 235 -4.14 -11.12 -0.89
CA VAL A 235 -4.90 -12.12 -0.15
C VAL A 235 -3.93 -13.23 0.22
N ARG A 236 -3.83 -13.58 1.50
CA ARG A 236 -2.93 -14.65 1.97
C ARG A 236 -3.71 -15.81 2.54
N ASP A 237 -3.34 -17.00 2.09
CA ASP A 237 -3.80 -18.27 2.65
C ASP A 237 -2.73 -19.36 2.42
N MET A 238 -2.71 -20.38 3.28
CA MET A 238 -1.78 -21.52 3.19
C MET A 238 -0.30 -21.13 2.97
N ARG A 239 0.13 -20.00 3.58
CA ARG A 239 1.48 -19.41 3.44
C ARG A 239 1.84 -18.94 2.02
N GLN A 240 0.83 -18.68 1.18
CA GLN A 240 0.96 -18.18 -0.19
C GLN A 240 0.08 -16.95 -0.40
N THR A 241 0.23 -16.31 -1.56
CA THR A 241 -0.57 -15.16 -2.03
C THR A 241 -1.27 -15.50 -3.33
#